data_AF-A0AAX6GC46-F1
#
_entry.id   AF-A0AAX6GC46-F1
#
_cell.length_a   1.000
_cell.length_b   1.000
_cell.length_c   1.000
_cell.angle_alpha   90.00
_cell.angle_beta   90.00
_cell.angle_gamma   90.00
#
_symmetry.space_group_name_H-M   'P 1'
#
loop_
_entity.id
_entity.type
_entity.pdbx_description
1 polymer ?
#
loop_
_entity_poly.entity_id
_entity_poly.type
_entity_poly.pdbx_seq_one_letter_code
_entity_poly.pdbx_strand_id
1 'polypeptide(L)'
;MASDSDMSGWTDLLQSSTKLLEQASGPSSAQFPPLQRNLDQLEALSKKLKAKTIRTDTPSQSSIAATRLLAREGINAEQLARDLKSFELKTTFEDVFPSEATTVEEYLQQVHEMAMVSSIQEAQKDNLRSFNEYMMQVLEDDWQKEKRDFLQSLSRLSSLPRTNNSLLSSGISRAGQVSSLPSSSQISGGPSGMELMTNKSIIENKASVYAEVVRNLNEARSRGLSFKPAVAFRGAYEGLGLGISSGKSVSMQKIWHLIQTLVGEESTVRPNISRKMSLVIGARRHLEWGHEKHIWDTIQSHPAQAALGGAVGNLQKVQAFLRVRLRDHGVLDFDAGDGRRQPPIDTTWQQIYFCLRTGYYDEARSVAQSSRVAHQFAPQLAEWIASGGMVSPETAASASEECEKILRLGDRAGRPGYDRKKLLLYAIISGCRRQIDRLIKDLPTLFNTIEDFLWFKLSSVRDCPSGSSSVVLSEGLVPYSLDDLQAYLNRFQPMHYTKNGKDPLVYPYVLLLSIQLLPAVQYLSKEMGEEGYNIDAVHIAVVLADHGVLSEGAGTNHKWVLWMHALKLPVLYVIRFNLLASWQSSTSIGILCTSSCCNGWRRAIVDWPGQQ
;
A
#
# COMPACT_ATOMS: atom_id res chain seq x y z
N MET A 1 -42.44 -43.24 -8.48
CA MET A 1 -41.47 -44.28 -8.07
C MET A 1 -40.10 -43.71 -8.36
N ALA A 2 -39.26 -43.51 -7.34
CA ALA A 2 -37.88 -43.08 -7.57
C ALA A 2 -37.07 -44.25 -8.15
N SER A 3 -36.12 -43.97 -9.03
CA SER A 3 -35.31 -44.98 -9.71
C SER A 3 -34.30 -45.63 -8.77
N ASP A 4 -34.11 -46.94 -8.90
CA ASP A 4 -33.16 -47.74 -8.09
C ASP A 4 -31.70 -47.25 -8.18
N SER A 5 -31.37 -46.42 -9.18
CA SER A 5 -30.06 -45.76 -9.30
C SER A 5 -29.68 -44.96 -8.05
N ASP A 6 -30.62 -44.20 -7.49
CA ASP A 6 -30.29 -43.21 -6.47
C ASP A 6 -30.08 -43.87 -5.11
N MET A 7 -30.73 -45.02 -4.87
CA MET A 7 -30.54 -45.84 -3.66
C MET A 7 -29.11 -46.39 -3.54
N SER A 8 -28.45 -46.70 -4.67
CA SER A 8 -27.07 -47.22 -4.67
C SER A 8 -26.07 -46.22 -4.08
N GLY A 9 -26.22 -44.93 -4.40
CA GLY A 9 -25.37 -43.86 -3.87
C GLY A 9 -25.47 -43.71 -2.35
N TRP A 10 -26.68 -43.85 -1.79
CA TRP A 10 -26.89 -43.79 -0.33
C TRP A 10 -26.31 -45.01 0.38
N THR A 11 -26.37 -46.21 -0.21
CA THR A 11 -25.74 -47.41 0.35
C THR A 11 -24.21 -47.34 0.32
N ASP A 12 -23.63 -46.78 -0.74
CA ASP A 12 -22.18 -46.57 -0.84
C ASP A 12 -21.70 -45.51 0.16
N LEU A 13 -22.48 -44.44 0.36
CA LEU A 13 -22.20 -43.42 1.37
C LEU A 13 -22.24 -44.02 2.79
N LEU A 14 -23.24 -44.86 3.09
CA LEU A 14 -23.34 -45.59 4.36
C LEU A 14 -22.13 -46.52 4.58
N GLN A 15 -21.73 -47.30 3.57
CA GLN A 15 -20.56 -48.18 3.64
C GLN A 15 -19.24 -47.42 3.77
N SER A 16 -19.10 -46.27 3.13
CA SER A 16 -17.91 -45.42 3.30
C SER A 16 -17.82 -44.83 4.71
N SER A 17 -18.96 -44.44 5.29
CA SER A 17 -19.06 -43.91 6.65
C SER A 17 -18.72 -44.95 7.72
N THR A 18 -19.25 -46.19 7.60
CA THR A 18 -18.89 -47.28 8.52
C THR A 18 -17.42 -47.65 8.42
N LYS A 19 -16.87 -47.72 7.20
CA LYS A 19 -15.44 -48.00 6.96
C LYS A 19 -14.52 -46.92 7.53
N LEU A 20 -14.93 -45.65 7.53
CA LEU A 20 -14.19 -44.56 8.18
C LEU A 20 -14.22 -44.67 9.72
N LEU A 21 -15.35 -45.09 10.31
CA LEU A 21 -15.44 -45.36 11.76
C LEU A 21 -14.54 -46.52 12.19
N GLU A 22 -14.44 -47.57 11.38
CA GLU A 22 -13.50 -48.68 11.59
C GLU A 22 -12.04 -48.22 11.45
N GLN A 23 -11.71 -47.37 10.47
CA GLN A 23 -10.36 -46.85 10.27
C GLN A 23 -9.91 -45.84 11.34
N ALA A 24 -10.84 -45.07 11.90
CA ALA A 24 -10.56 -44.18 13.04
C ALA A 24 -10.37 -44.95 14.37
N SER A 25 -10.78 -46.23 14.41
CA SER A 25 -10.67 -47.09 15.58
C SER A 25 -9.31 -47.77 15.65
N GLY A 26 -8.31 -47.06 16.17
CA GLY A 26 -7.00 -47.64 16.47
C GLY A 26 -7.08 -48.80 17.48
N PRO A 27 -6.01 -49.62 17.62
CA PRO A 27 -6.03 -50.87 18.40
C PRO A 27 -6.34 -50.72 19.90
N SER A 28 -6.41 -49.49 20.42
CA SER A 28 -6.78 -49.16 21.79
C SER A 28 -8.26 -48.76 22.00
N SER A 29 -9.10 -48.71 20.95
CA SER A 29 -10.53 -48.36 21.08
C SER A 29 -11.50 -49.54 20.89
N ALA A 30 -10.99 -50.77 20.76
CA ALA A 30 -11.78 -51.99 20.49
C ALA A 30 -12.69 -52.47 21.65
N GLN A 31 -12.92 -51.65 22.69
CA GLN A 31 -13.58 -52.07 23.92
C GLN A 31 -15.04 -51.58 24.08
N PHE A 32 -15.56 -50.80 23.11
CA PHE A 32 -16.95 -50.32 23.15
C PHE A 32 -17.66 -50.50 21.79
N PRO A 33 -18.90 -51.03 21.78
CA PRO A 33 -19.66 -51.21 20.54
C PRO A 33 -20.04 -49.87 19.90
N PRO A 34 -20.16 -49.80 18.55
CA PRO A 34 -20.48 -48.57 17.85
C PRO A 34 -21.90 -48.08 18.18
N LEU A 35 -21.99 -46.89 18.76
CA LEU A 35 -23.23 -46.22 19.12
C LEU A 35 -23.89 -45.57 17.89
N GLN A 36 -24.72 -46.34 17.18
CA GLN A 36 -25.75 -45.77 16.31
C GLN A 36 -26.71 -44.92 17.15
N ARG A 37 -27.00 -43.70 16.69
CA ARG A 37 -27.90 -42.75 17.34
C ARG A 37 -28.95 -42.31 16.33
N ASN A 38 -30.21 -42.28 16.75
CA ASN A 38 -31.30 -41.79 15.91
C ASN A 38 -31.20 -40.26 15.75
N LEU A 39 -31.83 -39.72 14.70
CA LEU A 39 -31.77 -38.28 14.38
C LEU A 39 -32.21 -37.42 15.58
N ASP A 40 -33.30 -37.79 16.26
CA ASP A 40 -33.81 -37.11 17.45
C ASP A 40 -32.81 -37.12 18.62
N GLN A 41 -32.05 -38.21 18.78
CA GLN A 41 -31.01 -38.31 19.81
C GLN A 41 -29.81 -37.43 19.45
N LEU A 42 -29.48 -37.34 18.16
CA LEU A 42 -28.40 -36.50 17.66
C LEU A 42 -28.77 -35.00 17.77
N GLU A 43 -30.03 -34.66 17.49
CA GLU A 43 -30.59 -33.32 17.68
C GLU A 43 -30.65 -32.94 19.17
N ALA A 44 -31.12 -33.83 20.04
CA ALA A 44 -31.13 -33.62 21.48
C ALA A 44 -29.71 -33.41 22.05
N LEU A 45 -28.73 -34.18 21.56
CA LEU A 45 -27.32 -34.00 21.94
C LEU A 45 -26.71 -32.72 21.35
N SER A 46 -27.07 -32.34 20.12
CA SER A 46 -26.70 -31.06 19.50
C SER A 46 -27.24 -29.88 20.32
N LYS A 47 -28.54 -29.87 20.63
CA LYS A 47 -29.18 -28.87 21.50
C LYS A 47 -28.54 -28.84 22.89
N LYS A 48 -28.18 -30.00 23.46
CA LYS A 48 -27.49 -30.11 24.76
C LYS A 48 -26.04 -29.61 24.71
N LEU A 49 -25.32 -29.82 23.61
CA LEU A 49 -23.97 -29.28 23.39
C LEU A 49 -24.02 -27.76 23.17
N LYS A 50 -24.92 -27.27 22.31
CA LYS A 50 -25.18 -25.84 22.09
C LYS A 50 -25.52 -25.14 23.42
N ALA A 51 -26.42 -25.72 24.22
CA ALA A 51 -26.75 -25.20 25.56
C ALA A 51 -25.60 -25.29 26.57
N LYS A 52 -24.62 -26.17 26.38
CA LYS A 52 -23.42 -26.28 27.24
C LYS A 52 -22.32 -25.30 26.82
N THR A 53 -22.16 -25.05 25.51
CA THR A 53 -21.29 -24.00 24.97
C THR A 53 -21.77 -22.60 25.35
N ILE A 54 -23.10 -22.37 25.37
CA ILE A 54 -23.71 -21.10 25.80
C ILE A 54 -23.64 -20.89 27.34
N ARG A 55 -23.38 -21.95 28.12
CA ARG A 55 -23.36 -21.92 29.60
C ARG A 55 -21.97 -22.20 30.19
N THR A 56 -20.94 -21.56 29.65
CA THR A 56 -19.62 -21.46 30.28
C THR A 56 -19.62 -20.59 31.56
N ASP A 57 -20.67 -19.77 31.78
CA ASP A 57 -20.78 -18.84 32.91
C ASP A 57 -21.22 -19.45 34.26
N THR A 58 -21.49 -20.77 34.40
CA THR A 58 -21.75 -21.38 35.72
C THR A 58 -20.47 -21.92 36.38
N PRO A 59 -20.05 -21.39 37.55
CA PRO A 59 -18.81 -21.82 38.22
C PRO A 59 -18.95 -23.25 38.76
N SER A 60 -18.37 -24.20 38.03
CA SER A 60 -18.18 -25.57 38.51
C SER A 60 -17.01 -25.63 39.49
N GLN A 61 -16.99 -26.62 40.38
CA GLN A 61 -15.95 -26.75 41.43
C GLN A 61 -14.51 -26.77 40.86
N SER A 62 -14.34 -27.22 39.61
CA SER A 62 -13.09 -27.15 38.85
C SER A 62 -12.62 -25.72 38.56
N SER A 63 -13.52 -24.78 38.25
CA SER A 63 -13.17 -23.38 38.00
C SER A 63 -12.62 -22.70 39.26
N ILE A 64 -13.19 -23.00 40.43
CA ILE A 64 -12.74 -22.44 41.72
C ILE A 64 -11.33 -22.96 42.08
N ALA A 65 -11.03 -24.23 41.77
CA ALA A 65 -9.69 -24.79 41.95
C ALA A 65 -8.66 -24.17 40.99
N ALA A 66 -9.02 -23.96 39.72
CA ALA A 66 -8.18 -23.28 38.74
C ALA A 66 -7.91 -21.81 39.14
N THR A 67 -8.93 -21.06 39.56
CA THR A 67 -8.80 -19.68 40.04
C THR A 67 -7.85 -19.58 41.24
N ARG A 68 -7.88 -20.53 42.18
CA ARG A 68 -6.92 -20.56 43.31
C ARG A 68 -5.48 -20.86 42.88
N LEU A 69 -5.27 -21.69 41.85
CA LEU A 69 -3.94 -21.95 41.31
C LEU A 69 -3.38 -20.71 40.59
N LEU A 70 -4.19 -20.03 39.78
CA LEU A 70 -3.80 -18.79 39.11
C LEU A 70 -3.46 -17.68 40.11
N ALA A 71 -4.25 -17.54 41.17
CA ALA A 71 -3.98 -16.57 42.24
C ALA A 71 -2.67 -16.88 43.00
N ARG A 72 -2.29 -18.16 43.14
CA ARG A 72 -1.02 -18.57 43.77
C ARG A 72 0.20 -18.18 42.93
N GLU A 73 0.07 -18.20 41.61
CA GLU A 73 1.10 -17.74 40.65
C GLU A 73 1.02 -16.23 40.36
N GLY A 74 0.24 -15.47 41.14
CA GLY A 74 0.14 -14.01 41.03
C GLY A 74 -0.74 -13.49 39.88
N ILE A 75 -1.49 -14.37 39.20
CA ILE A 75 -2.34 -14.00 38.06
C ILE A 75 -3.77 -13.71 38.54
N ASN A 76 -4.23 -12.48 38.32
CA ASN A 76 -5.60 -12.07 38.66
C ASN A 76 -6.61 -12.68 37.66
N ALA A 77 -7.39 -13.65 38.12
CA ALA A 77 -8.32 -14.41 37.29
C ALA A 77 -9.50 -13.56 36.79
N GLU A 78 -9.99 -12.58 37.58
CA GLU A 78 -11.08 -11.70 37.16
C GLU A 78 -10.64 -10.71 36.07
N GLN A 79 -9.38 -10.27 36.09
CA GLN A 79 -8.75 -9.46 35.05
C GLN A 79 -8.59 -10.29 33.78
N LEU A 80 -8.00 -11.48 33.87
CA LEU A 80 -7.81 -12.38 32.74
C LEU A 80 -9.15 -12.80 32.09
N ALA A 81 -10.20 -13.02 32.88
CA ALA A 81 -11.54 -13.33 32.37
C ALA A 81 -12.19 -12.13 31.64
N ARG A 82 -11.95 -10.89 32.10
CA ARG A 82 -12.39 -9.68 31.40
C ARG A 82 -11.63 -9.46 30.10
N ASP A 83 -10.31 -9.65 30.12
CA ASP A 83 -9.47 -9.54 28.93
C ASP A 83 -9.87 -10.63 27.91
N LEU A 84 -10.07 -11.89 28.35
CA LEU A 84 -10.60 -12.96 27.50
C LEU A 84 -11.99 -12.64 26.93
N LYS A 85 -12.92 -12.06 27.69
CA LYS A 85 -14.21 -11.59 27.15
C LYS A 85 -14.07 -10.43 26.15
N SER A 86 -12.94 -9.73 26.11
CA SER A 86 -12.61 -8.78 25.03
C SER A 86 -11.96 -9.43 23.80
N PHE A 87 -11.34 -10.60 23.98
CA PHE A 87 -10.77 -11.43 22.90
C PHE A 87 -11.74 -12.45 22.31
N GLU A 88 -12.84 -12.80 23.01
CA GLU A 88 -13.96 -13.55 22.45
C GLU A 88 -14.65 -12.73 21.36
N LEU A 89 -14.14 -12.90 20.14
CA LEU A 89 -14.77 -12.47 18.91
C LEU A 89 -16.26 -12.84 18.95
N LYS A 90 -17.11 -11.81 18.88
CA LYS A 90 -18.55 -11.93 18.68
C LYS A 90 -18.77 -12.96 17.55
N THR A 91 -19.32 -14.13 17.90
CA THR A 91 -19.28 -15.31 17.03
C THR A 91 -19.88 -14.98 15.67
N THR A 92 -19.03 -14.86 14.66
CA THR A 92 -19.42 -14.40 13.31
C THR A 92 -20.09 -15.52 12.49
N PHE A 93 -20.60 -16.53 13.18
CA PHE A 93 -21.59 -17.49 12.71
C PHE A 93 -22.97 -17.03 13.16
N GLU A 94 -23.37 -15.86 12.65
CA GLU A 94 -24.76 -15.61 12.31
C GLU A 94 -24.89 -16.16 10.88
N ASP A 95 -25.63 -17.25 10.70
CA ASP A 95 -25.74 -17.90 9.40
C ASP A 95 -26.42 -16.95 8.40
N VAL A 96 -25.62 -16.39 7.50
CA VAL A 96 -26.07 -15.47 6.42
C VAL A 96 -27.01 -16.16 5.42
N PHE A 97 -27.18 -17.48 5.54
CA PHE A 97 -28.15 -18.27 4.83
C PHE A 97 -29.06 -18.98 5.85
N PRO A 98 -30.28 -18.47 6.10
CA PRO A 98 -31.28 -19.25 6.81
C PRO A 98 -31.56 -20.53 6.03
N SER A 99 -31.65 -21.65 6.74
CA SER A 99 -32.03 -22.95 6.19
C SER A 99 -33.31 -22.87 5.37
N GLU A 100 -33.35 -23.55 4.22
CA GLU A 100 -34.51 -23.58 3.32
C GLU A 100 -35.81 -23.83 4.11
N ALA A 101 -36.70 -22.84 4.12
CA ALA A 101 -37.92 -22.87 4.91
C ALA A 101 -38.81 -24.05 4.50
N THR A 102 -39.11 -24.93 5.45
CA THR A 102 -39.88 -26.16 5.22
C THR A 102 -41.38 -25.93 5.06
N THR A 103 -41.87 -24.74 5.41
CA THR A 103 -43.27 -24.33 5.30
C THR A 103 -43.40 -22.92 4.70
N VAL A 104 -44.58 -22.61 4.14
CA VAL A 104 -44.85 -21.31 3.49
C VAL A 104 -44.89 -20.18 4.53
N GLU A 105 -45.40 -20.47 5.73
CA GLU A 105 -45.48 -19.55 6.86
C GLU A 105 -44.10 -19.17 7.38
N GLU A 106 -43.19 -20.15 7.55
CA GLU A 106 -41.78 -19.89 7.90
C GLU A 106 -41.08 -19.04 6.83
N TYR A 107 -41.31 -19.33 5.54
CA TYR A 107 -40.76 -18.54 4.45
C TYR A 107 -41.25 -17.08 4.47
N LEU A 108 -42.56 -16.86 4.68
CA LEU A 108 -43.13 -15.52 4.76
C LEU A 108 -42.61 -14.73 5.97
N GLN A 109 -42.42 -15.40 7.12
CA GLN A 109 -41.85 -14.77 8.30
C GLN A 109 -40.36 -14.43 8.09
N GLN A 110 -39.58 -15.33 7.49
CA GLN A 110 -38.18 -15.07 7.11
C GLN A 110 -38.06 -13.90 6.14
N VAL A 111 -38.91 -13.82 5.11
CA VAL A 111 -38.94 -12.69 4.17
C VAL A 111 -39.29 -11.37 4.89
N HIS A 112 -40.22 -11.40 5.85
CA HIS A 112 -40.56 -10.23 6.66
C HIS A 112 -39.39 -9.76 7.55
N GLU A 113 -38.73 -10.68 8.25
CA GLU A 113 -37.55 -10.39 9.07
C GLU A 113 -36.38 -9.88 8.22
N MET A 114 -36.12 -10.47 7.06
CA MET A 114 -35.10 -10.00 6.12
C MET A 114 -35.42 -8.61 5.55
N ALA A 115 -36.68 -8.32 5.22
CA ALA A 115 -37.10 -6.99 4.77
C ALA A 115 -36.93 -5.93 5.89
N MET A 116 -37.26 -6.28 7.14
CA MET A 116 -37.04 -5.43 8.32
C MET A 116 -35.54 -5.14 8.52
N VAL A 117 -34.69 -6.16 8.52
CA VAL A 117 -33.23 -6.01 8.69
C VAL A 117 -32.61 -5.21 7.55
N SER A 118 -33.01 -5.47 6.30
CA SER A 118 -32.57 -4.70 5.14
C SER A 118 -32.95 -3.22 5.26
N SER A 119 -34.19 -2.93 5.68
CA SER A 119 -34.66 -1.55 5.91
C SER A 119 -33.87 -0.84 7.00
N ILE A 120 -33.50 -1.53 8.08
CA ILE A 120 -32.66 -0.97 9.16
C ILE A 120 -31.24 -0.71 8.66
N GLN A 121 -30.65 -1.63 7.90
CA GLN A 121 -29.30 -1.46 7.33
C GLN A 121 -29.26 -0.31 6.31
N GLU A 122 -30.28 -0.19 5.47
CA GLU A 122 -30.42 0.92 4.52
C GLU A 122 -30.59 2.26 5.25
N ALA A 123 -31.45 2.33 6.27
CA ALA A 123 -31.60 3.52 7.11
C ALA A 123 -30.30 3.90 7.84
N GLN A 124 -29.52 2.93 8.35
CA GLN A 124 -28.21 3.22 8.95
C GLN A 124 -27.19 3.74 7.91
N LYS A 125 -27.17 3.14 6.72
CA LYS A 125 -26.29 3.54 5.60
C LYS A 125 -26.63 4.95 5.10
N ASP A 126 -27.91 5.29 5.03
CA ASP A 126 -28.38 6.61 4.64
C ASP A 126 -28.15 7.64 5.75
N ASN A 127 -28.38 7.31 7.02
CA ASN A 127 -28.00 8.18 8.15
C ASN A 127 -26.51 8.51 8.17
N LEU A 128 -25.64 7.53 7.89
CA LEU A 128 -24.19 7.77 7.76
C LEU A 128 -23.85 8.66 6.56
N ARG A 129 -24.58 8.53 5.44
CA ARG A 129 -24.42 9.41 4.26
C ARG A 129 -24.84 10.83 4.60
N SER A 130 -26.03 11.03 5.15
CA SER A 130 -26.58 12.34 5.53
C SER A 130 -25.75 13.03 6.62
N PHE A 131 -25.24 12.29 7.60
CA PHE A 131 -24.31 12.84 8.61
C PHE A 131 -23.00 13.33 7.97
N ASN A 132 -22.44 12.55 7.04
CA ASN A 132 -21.24 12.95 6.32
C ASN A 132 -21.49 14.15 5.39
N GLU A 133 -22.62 14.21 4.69
CA GLU A 133 -23.04 15.35 3.87
C GLU A 133 -23.23 16.62 4.72
N TYR A 134 -23.87 16.51 5.89
CA TYR A 134 -24.01 17.62 6.82
C TYR A 134 -22.64 18.11 7.35
N MET A 135 -21.76 17.20 7.75
CA MET A 135 -20.39 17.53 8.17
C MET A 135 -19.59 18.24 7.06
N MET A 136 -19.71 17.76 5.81
CA MET A 136 -19.12 18.40 4.63
C MET A 136 -19.63 19.83 4.43
N GLN A 137 -20.93 20.08 4.66
CA GLN A 137 -21.54 21.40 4.53
C GLN A 137 -21.04 22.37 5.61
N VAL A 138 -21.02 21.93 6.88
CA VAL A 138 -20.48 22.74 8.00
C VAL A 138 -19.02 23.13 7.72
N LEU A 139 -18.19 22.19 7.25
CA LEU A 139 -16.79 22.46 6.91
C LEU A 139 -16.61 23.37 5.68
N GLU A 140 -17.57 23.42 4.75
CA GLU A 140 -17.58 24.41 3.66
C GLU A 140 -17.97 25.80 4.17
N ASP A 141 -18.98 25.89 5.04
CA ASP A 141 -19.43 27.17 5.61
C ASP A 141 -18.34 27.81 6.50
N ASP A 142 -17.65 27.02 7.32
CA ASP A 142 -16.48 27.46 8.10
C ASP A 142 -15.32 27.88 7.19
N TRP A 143 -15.04 27.14 6.11
CA TRP A 143 -14.03 27.55 5.13
C TRP A 143 -14.38 28.87 4.44
N GLN A 144 -15.62 29.05 3.99
CA GLN A 144 -16.05 30.30 3.36
C GLN A 144 -16.05 31.46 4.36
N LYS A 145 -16.27 31.20 5.65
CA LYS A 145 -16.13 32.18 6.73
C LYS A 145 -14.67 32.61 6.92
N GLU A 146 -13.76 31.67 7.19
CA GLU A 146 -12.32 31.94 7.32
C GLU A 146 -11.75 32.65 6.07
N LYS A 147 -12.18 32.25 4.87
CA LYS A 147 -11.82 32.91 3.61
C LYS A 147 -12.35 34.35 3.52
N ARG A 148 -13.60 34.61 3.94
CA ARG A 148 -14.16 35.99 4.00
C ARG A 148 -13.40 36.83 5.02
N ASP A 149 -13.15 36.30 6.21
CA ASP A 149 -12.48 36.99 7.30
C ASP A 149 -11.02 37.31 6.92
N PHE A 150 -10.33 36.40 6.22
CA PHE A 150 -9.01 36.63 5.61
C PHE A 150 -9.03 37.72 4.53
N LEU A 151 -10.00 37.69 3.60
CA LEU A 151 -10.11 38.74 2.58
C LEU A 151 -10.45 40.11 3.19
N GLN A 152 -11.23 40.15 4.27
CA GLN A 152 -11.52 41.37 5.03
C GLN A 152 -10.31 41.86 5.85
N SER A 153 -9.47 40.98 6.39
CA SER A 153 -8.24 41.40 7.08
C SER A 153 -7.24 42.02 6.10
N LEU A 154 -7.11 41.45 4.89
CA LEU A 154 -6.30 42.03 3.81
C LEU A 154 -6.84 43.38 3.31
N SER A 155 -8.16 43.54 3.18
CA SER A 155 -8.73 44.83 2.74
C SER A 155 -8.55 45.94 3.78
N ARG A 156 -8.67 45.63 5.08
CA ARG A 156 -8.37 46.58 6.17
C ARG A 156 -6.90 47.01 6.20
N LEU A 157 -5.97 46.12 5.84
CA LEU A 157 -4.55 46.47 5.70
C LEU A 157 -4.28 47.36 4.46
N SER A 158 -5.14 47.29 3.43
CA SER A 158 -5.05 48.15 2.25
C SER A 158 -5.63 49.56 2.44
N SER A 159 -6.44 49.80 3.48
CA SER A 159 -7.10 51.08 3.74
C SER A 159 -6.39 51.98 4.78
N LEU A 160 -5.16 51.65 5.17
CA LEU A 160 -4.33 52.55 5.98
C LEU A 160 -3.76 53.67 5.09
N PRO A 161 -3.93 54.95 5.44
CA PRO A 161 -3.42 56.04 4.61
C PRO A 161 -1.89 56.06 4.63
N ARG A 162 -1.33 55.94 3.42
CA ARG A 162 0.10 55.93 3.10
C ARG A 162 0.82 57.12 3.74
N THR A 163 1.41 56.90 4.91
CA THR A 163 2.03 57.97 5.70
C THR A 163 3.42 58.26 5.13
N ASN A 164 3.56 59.38 4.43
CA ASN A 164 4.85 59.83 3.93
C ASN A 164 5.77 60.21 5.10
N ASN A 165 6.95 59.59 5.18
CA ASN A 165 8.05 60.11 5.99
C ASN A 165 8.60 61.37 5.31
N SER A 166 8.19 62.55 5.77
CA SER A 166 8.96 63.78 5.61
C SER A 166 9.05 64.51 6.94
N LEU A 167 10.25 64.52 7.52
CA LEU A 167 10.63 65.45 8.58
C LEU A 167 10.41 66.88 8.10
N LEU A 168 9.81 67.74 8.94
CA LEU A 168 10.28 69.10 9.22
C LEU A 168 9.37 69.83 10.24
N SER A 169 9.98 70.30 11.32
CA SER A 169 9.67 71.51 12.09
C SER A 169 8.21 71.98 12.30
N SER A 170 7.71 71.82 13.52
CA SER A 170 6.98 72.91 14.20
C SER A 170 7.05 72.75 15.72
N GLY A 171 7.26 73.85 16.44
CA GLY A 171 7.19 73.90 17.91
C GLY A 171 5.91 74.60 18.41
N ILE A 172 5.91 74.94 19.70
CA ILE A 172 4.93 75.78 20.42
C ILE A 172 3.68 75.05 20.96
N SER A 173 3.89 74.44 22.14
CA SER A 173 3.27 74.78 23.45
C SER A 173 1.75 74.83 23.71
N ARG A 174 1.40 74.30 24.91
CA ARG A 174 0.16 74.43 25.74
C ARG A 174 -1.01 73.47 25.43
N ALA A 175 -1.81 72.99 26.40
CA ALA A 175 -1.64 72.81 27.86
C ALA A 175 -2.81 71.95 28.42
N GLY A 176 -2.59 71.25 29.56
CA GLY A 176 -3.59 70.44 30.29
C GLY A 176 -3.18 68.96 30.37
N GLN A 177 -2.54 68.46 31.44
CA GLN A 177 -3.13 67.99 32.73
C GLN A 177 -4.31 67.00 32.52
N VAL A 178 -4.36 65.82 33.17
CA VAL A 178 -3.97 65.46 34.55
C VAL A 178 -3.43 64.00 34.64
N SER A 179 -2.49 63.73 35.56
CA SER A 179 -2.04 62.44 36.21
C SER A 179 -2.12 61.07 35.47
N SER A 180 -1.18 60.11 35.64
CA SER A 180 -0.31 59.84 36.79
C SER A 180 1.03 59.13 36.44
N LEU A 181 2.05 59.36 37.26
CA LEU A 181 3.37 58.69 37.31
C LEU A 181 3.40 57.73 38.55
N PRO A 182 4.51 57.02 38.88
CA PRO A 182 5.01 55.83 38.18
C PRO A 182 5.42 54.72 39.17
N SER A 183 6.09 53.65 38.71
CA SER A 183 7.25 53.08 39.41
C SER A 183 8.11 52.26 38.45
N SER A 184 9.42 52.49 38.49
CA SER A 184 10.43 51.93 37.59
C SER A 184 11.51 51.22 38.40
N SER A 185 12.12 50.18 37.84
CA SER A 185 13.55 49.94 38.04
C SER A 185 14.14 49.11 36.89
N GLN A 186 14.92 49.78 36.04
CA GLN A 186 15.98 49.15 35.24
C GLN A 186 17.14 48.77 36.17
N ILE A 187 17.77 47.60 36.02
CA ILE A 187 19.17 47.32 35.58
C ILE A 187 19.27 45.77 35.40
N SER A 188 20.20 45.14 34.67
CA SER A 188 21.34 45.59 33.84
C SER A 188 21.52 44.66 32.63
N GLY A 189 22.56 44.88 31.81
CA GLY A 189 22.87 44.06 30.63
C GLY A 189 23.92 42.96 30.85
N GLY A 190 23.90 41.95 29.98
CA GLY A 190 24.93 40.92 29.84
C GLY A 190 24.68 40.07 28.58
N PRO A 191 25.68 39.82 27.71
CA PRO A 191 25.48 39.07 26.48
C PRO A 191 25.59 37.56 26.76
N SER A 192 24.46 36.87 26.88
CA SER A 192 24.41 35.41 26.93
C SER A 192 23.93 34.86 25.59
N GLY A 193 24.88 34.51 24.73
CA GLY A 193 24.62 33.72 23.55
C GLY A 193 24.23 32.30 23.95
N MET A 194 22.93 32.05 24.08
CA MET A 194 22.37 30.71 24.09
C MET A 194 20.98 30.80 23.46
N GLU A 195 20.91 30.59 22.14
CA GLU A 195 19.63 30.38 21.49
C GLU A 195 18.95 29.19 22.17
N LEU A 196 17.80 29.46 22.78
CA LEU A 196 16.90 28.43 23.26
C LEU A 196 16.47 27.61 22.04
N MET A 197 17.09 26.43 21.84
CA MET A 197 16.64 25.48 20.83
C MET A 197 15.24 24.99 21.22
N THR A 198 14.23 25.75 20.78
CA THR A 198 12.85 25.33 20.83
C THR A 198 12.73 24.09 19.95
N ASN A 199 12.56 22.93 20.58
CA ASN A 199 12.28 21.67 19.89
C ASN A 199 10.92 21.77 19.20
N LYS A 200 10.91 22.38 18.01
CA LYS A 200 9.78 22.38 17.09
C LYS A 200 9.33 20.95 16.84
N SER A 201 8.03 20.72 16.82
CA SER A 201 7.52 19.36 16.63
C SER A 201 7.88 18.82 15.23
N ILE A 202 7.89 17.49 15.06
CA ILE A 202 8.17 16.86 13.76
C ILE A 202 7.25 17.41 12.67
N ILE A 203 5.99 17.68 13.03
CA ILE A 203 4.95 18.31 12.20
C ILE A 203 5.38 19.70 11.73
N GLU A 204 5.87 20.55 12.64
CA GLU A 204 6.32 21.92 12.31
C GLU A 204 7.57 21.92 11.42
N ASN A 205 8.52 21.04 11.71
CA ASN A 205 9.74 20.92 10.92
C ASN A 205 9.43 20.47 9.50
N LYS A 206 8.61 19.42 9.33
CA LYS A 206 8.11 18.99 8.01
C LYS A 206 7.37 20.11 7.29
N ALA A 207 6.44 20.80 7.95
CA ALA A 207 5.66 21.87 7.35
C ALA A 207 6.56 23.01 6.85
N SER A 208 7.55 23.44 7.64
CA SER A 208 8.47 24.53 7.25
C SER A 208 9.34 24.17 6.05
N VAL A 209 9.93 22.98 6.06
CA VAL A 209 10.82 22.50 4.99
C VAL A 209 10.06 22.21 3.69
N TYR A 210 8.85 21.67 3.78
CA TYR A 210 7.99 21.48 2.60
C TYR A 210 7.40 22.78 2.07
N ALA A 211 7.11 23.77 2.92
CA ALA A 211 6.67 25.09 2.48
C ALA A 211 7.73 25.79 1.61
N GLU A 212 9.03 25.61 1.92
CA GLU A 212 10.10 26.10 1.06
C GLU A 212 10.12 25.41 -0.32
N VAL A 213 9.91 24.09 -0.38
CA VAL A 213 9.77 23.38 -1.67
C VAL A 213 8.57 23.91 -2.47
N VAL A 214 7.43 24.17 -1.82
CA VAL A 214 6.25 24.77 -2.46
C VAL A 214 6.53 26.20 -2.94
N ARG A 215 7.28 27.01 -2.18
CA ARG A 215 7.75 28.35 -2.61
C ARG A 215 8.57 28.24 -3.88
N ASN A 216 9.59 27.38 -3.89
CA ASN A 216 10.47 27.17 -5.03
C ASN A 216 9.72 26.64 -6.27
N LEU A 217 8.77 25.72 -6.11
CA LEU A 217 7.87 25.23 -7.17
C LEU A 217 7.06 26.38 -7.79
N ASN A 218 6.46 27.24 -6.95
CA ASN A 218 5.64 28.35 -7.43
C ASN A 218 6.47 29.46 -8.09
N GLU A 219 7.68 29.73 -7.59
CA GLU A 219 8.64 30.62 -8.24
C GLU A 219 9.07 30.09 -9.62
N ALA A 220 9.44 28.82 -9.72
CA ALA A 220 9.78 28.19 -11.01
C ALA A 220 8.61 28.28 -12.00
N ARG A 221 7.39 27.91 -11.59
CA ARG A 221 6.16 28.05 -12.40
C ARG A 221 5.92 29.50 -12.85
N SER A 222 6.10 30.49 -11.96
CA SER A 222 5.93 31.91 -12.31
C SER A 222 6.93 32.42 -13.33
N ARG A 223 8.11 31.80 -13.41
CA ARG A 223 9.18 32.09 -14.37
C ARG A 223 9.15 31.18 -15.61
N GLY A 224 8.19 30.26 -15.70
CA GLY A 224 8.11 29.26 -16.77
C GLY A 224 9.23 28.22 -16.79
N LEU A 225 9.94 28.04 -15.65
CA LEU A 225 11.04 27.09 -15.52
C LEU A 225 10.51 25.70 -15.14
N SER A 226 11.19 24.65 -15.59
CA SER A 226 10.93 23.29 -15.13
C SER A 226 11.36 23.13 -13.66
N PHE A 227 10.55 22.42 -12.89
CA PHE A 227 10.82 22.07 -11.50
C PHE A 227 10.56 20.57 -11.31
N LYS A 228 11.26 19.96 -10.35
CA LYS A 228 11.18 18.54 -10.03
C LYS A 228 10.67 18.36 -8.60
N PRO A 229 9.36 18.53 -8.35
CA PRO A 229 8.85 18.58 -6.99
C PRO A 229 9.02 17.25 -6.24
N ALA A 230 8.94 16.09 -6.88
CA ALA A 230 9.13 14.81 -6.18
C ALA A 230 10.57 14.65 -5.66
N VAL A 231 11.57 14.97 -6.49
CA VAL A 231 12.98 15.03 -6.07
C VAL A 231 13.18 16.06 -4.96
N ALA A 232 12.59 17.25 -5.09
CA ALA A 232 12.74 18.32 -4.12
C ALA A 232 12.13 17.97 -2.75
N PHE A 233 10.90 17.44 -2.69
CA PHE A 233 10.28 17.01 -1.43
C PHE A 233 11.02 15.84 -0.78
N ARG A 234 11.51 14.88 -1.57
CA ARG A 234 12.33 13.79 -1.04
C ARG A 234 13.62 14.31 -0.41
N GLY A 235 14.39 15.16 -1.12
CA GLY A 235 15.62 15.75 -0.58
C GLY A 235 15.37 16.59 0.67
N ALA A 236 14.24 17.30 0.70
CA ALA A 236 13.76 18.04 1.85
C ALA A 236 13.45 17.12 3.06
N TYR A 237 12.80 15.98 2.85
CA TYR A 237 12.58 14.97 3.90
C TYR A 237 13.89 14.33 4.37
N GLU A 238 14.81 14.00 3.46
CA GLU A 238 16.12 13.43 3.80
C GLU A 238 16.96 14.40 4.65
N GLY A 239 16.87 15.72 4.38
CA GLY A 239 17.50 16.77 5.18
C GLY A 239 16.99 16.92 6.61
N LEU A 240 15.80 16.39 6.94
CA LEU A 240 15.27 16.41 8.31
C LEU A 240 15.92 15.36 9.24
N GLY A 241 16.72 14.42 8.72
CA GLY A 241 17.44 13.43 9.54
C GLY A 241 16.57 12.40 10.26
N LEU A 242 15.25 12.36 9.99
CA LEU A 242 14.26 11.50 10.67
C LEU A 242 14.41 9.99 10.39
N GLY A 243 15.46 9.56 9.68
CA GLY A 243 15.66 8.20 9.16
C GLY A 243 16.15 7.15 10.18
N ILE A 244 16.12 7.43 11.48
CA ILE A 244 16.72 6.55 12.50
C ILE A 244 15.78 5.38 12.86
N SER A 245 15.97 4.26 12.17
CA SER A 245 15.62 2.87 12.56
C SER A 245 14.45 2.67 13.56
N SER A 246 13.21 2.89 13.12
CA SER A 246 12.00 2.59 13.91
C SER A 246 11.67 1.08 14.03
N GLY A 247 12.45 0.16 13.43
CA GLY A 247 12.10 -1.27 13.33
C GLY A 247 10.92 -1.58 12.40
N LYS A 248 10.28 -0.55 11.82
CA LYS A 248 9.26 -0.62 10.76
C LYS A 248 9.88 -1.07 9.43
N SER A 249 9.11 -1.79 8.60
CA SER A 249 9.59 -2.29 7.30
C SER A 249 9.48 -1.27 6.16
N VAL A 250 8.64 -0.24 6.34
CA VAL A 250 8.49 0.87 5.39
C VAL A 250 8.72 2.19 6.14
N SER A 251 9.48 3.10 5.52
CA SER A 251 9.71 4.46 5.99
C SER A 251 9.12 5.48 5.02
N MET A 252 8.87 6.70 5.49
CA MET A 252 8.44 7.78 4.60
C MET A 252 9.49 8.12 3.54
N GLN A 253 10.79 7.93 3.80
CA GLN A 253 11.84 8.06 2.78
C GLN A 253 11.64 7.06 1.62
N LYS A 254 11.26 5.81 1.93
CA LYS A 254 10.95 4.78 0.92
C LYS A 254 9.70 5.18 0.11
N ILE A 255 8.67 5.73 0.77
CA ILE A 255 7.48 6.27 0.08
C ILE A 255 7.83 7.46 -0.82
N TRP A 256 8.64 8.42 -0.36
CA TRP A 256 9.06 9.57 -1.18
C TRP A 256 9.90 9.14 -2.39
N HIS A 257 10.80 8.16 -2.22
CA HIS A 257 11.51 7.57 -3.36
C HIS A 257 10.56 6.86 -4.34
N LEU A 258 9.51 6.16 -3.85
CA LEU A 258 8.47 5.58 -4.71
C LEU A 258 7.70 6.66 -5.49
N ILE A 259 7.32 7.78 -4.87
CA ILE A 259 6.67 8.90 -5.58
C ILE A 259 7.58 9.47 -6.67
N GLN A 260 8.87 9.68 -6.38
CA GLN A 260 9.86 10.13 -7.37
C GLN A 260 9.95 9.16 -8.57
N THR A 261 10.03 7.84 -8.34
CA THR A 261 10.14 6.87 -9.43
C THR A 261 8.84 6.66 -10.18
N LEU A 262 7.67 6.72 -9.52
CA LEU A 262 6.34 6.68 -10.14
C LEU A 262 6.17 7.81 -11.16
N VAL A 263 6.56 9.02 -10.77
CA VAL A 263 6.42 10.23 -11.59
C VAL A 263 7.49 10.31 -12.67
N GLY A 264 8.69 9.75 -12.42
CA GLY A 264 9.72 9.56 -13.45
C GLY A 264 10.56 10.79 -13.75
N GLU A 265 10.65 11.76 -12.84
CA GLU A 265 11.38 13.04 -13.01
C GLU A 265 12.86 12.91 -13.39
N GLU A 266 13.47 11.72 -13.22
CA GLU A 266 14.87 11.42 -13.58
C GLU A 266 15.01 10.57 -14.87
N SER A 267 13.91 10.07 -15.43
CA SER A 267 13.96 9.15 -16.57
C SER A 267 14.00 9.90 -17.91
N THR A 268 15.20 10.08 -18.48
CA THR A 268 15.31 10.48 -19.89
C THR A 268 14.87 9.33 -20.81
N VAL A 269 13.88 9.59 -21.65
CA VAL A 269 13.33 8.71 -22.73
C VAL A 269 12.43 7.55 -22.27
N ARG A 270 11.21 7.49 -22.84
CA ARG A 270 10.70 6.36 -23.66
C ARG A 270 9.44 6.75 -24.47
N PRO A 271 9.21 6.12 -25.64
CA PRO A 271 8.14 6.49 -26.58
C PRO A 271 6.81 5.78 -26.28
N ASN A 272 5.70 6.32 -26.79
CA ASN A 272 4.42 5.64 -27.07
C ASN A 272 3.83 4.65 -26.02
N ILE A 273 4.16 4.82 -24.74
CA ILE A 273 3.62 4.04 -23.61
C ILE A 273 2.55 4.87 -22.90
N SER A 274 1.46 4.25 -22.45
CA SER A 274 0.39 4.97 -21.75
C SER A 274 0.84 5.54 -20.41
N ARG A 275 0.10 6.52 -19.89
CA ARG A 275 0.29 7.08 -18.54
C ARG A 275 0.18 5.98 -17.47
N LYS A 276 -0.82 5.10 -17.58
CA LYS A 276 -1.04 3.93 -16.69
C LYS A 276 0.20 3.03 -16.64
N MET A 277 0.75 2.65 -17.79
CA MET A 277 1.91 1.75 -17.84
C MET A 277 3.22 2.46 -17.44
N SER A 278 3.34 3.77 -17.68
CA SER A 278 4.48 4.57 -17.19
C SER A 278 4.60 4.54 -15.66
N LEU A 279 3.47 4.65 -14.96
CA LEU A 279 3.40 4.51 -13.49
C LEU A 279 3.78 3.10 -13.03
N VAL A 280 3.32 2.05 -13.73
CA VAL A 280 3.71 0.65 -13.45
C VAL A 280 5.22 0.44 -13.59
N ILE A 281 5.85 1.03 -14.60
CA ILE A 281 7.32 1.01 -14.78
C ILE A 281 8.02 1.75 -13.63
N GLY A 282 7.48 2.89 -13.20
CA GLY A 282 7.99 3.64 -12.03
C GLY A 282 7.92 2.86 -10.71
N ALA A 283 6.81 2.15 -10.47
CA ALA A 283 6.64 1.27 -9.32
C ALA A 283 7.60 0.06 -9.36
N ARG A 284 7.81 -0.53 -10.55
CA ARG A 284 8.81 -1.60 -10.73
C ARG A 284 10.23 -1.14 -10.44
N ARG A 285 10.64 0.02 -10.97
CA ARG A 285 11.97 0.60 -10.73
C ARG A 285 12.25 0.86 -9.25
N HIS A 286 11.23 1.30 -8.48
CA HIS A 286 11.34 1.42 -7.03
C HIS A 286 11.68 0.08 -6.36
N LEU A 287 10.95 -0.97 -6.74
CA LEU A 287 11.15 -2.31 -6.20
C LEU A 287 12.49 -2.91 -6.64
N GLU A 288 12.95 -2.60 -7.86
CA GLU A 288 14.25 -3.00 -8.41
C GLU A 288 15.39 -2.38 -7.60
N TRP A 289 15.37 -1.06 -7.38
CA TRP A 289 16.32 -0.36 -6.49
C TRP A 289 16.32 -0.92 -5.06
N GLY A 290 15.14 -1.19 -4.49
CA GLY A 290 15.02 -1.77 -3.16
C GLY A 290 15.66 -3.16 -3.05
N HIS A 291 15.67 -3.94 -4.14
CA HIS A 291 16.29 -5.27 -4.18
C HIS A 291 17.79 -5.21 -4.51
N GLU A 292 18.26 -4.21 -5.27
CA GLU A 292 19.69 -3.92 -5.41
C GLU A 292 20.30 -3.66 -4.03
N LYS A 293 19.65 -2.81 -3.22
CA LYS A 293 20.07 -2.56 -1.84
C LYS A 293 20.07 -3.85 -1.00
N HIS A 294 19.03 -4.68 -1.06
CA HIS A 294 19.00 -5.96 -0.35
C HIS A 294 20.15 -6.90 -0.77
N ILE A 295 20.47 -6.97 -2.06
CA ILE A 295 21.63 -7.73 -2.56
C ILE A 295 22.93 -7.20 -1.97
N TRP A 296 23.11 -5.88 -1.95
CA TRP A 296 24.28 -5.24 -1.40
C TRP A 296 24.44 -5.47 0.12
N ASP A 297 23.38 -5.26 0.90
CA ASP A 297 23.34 -5.50 2.34
C ASP A 297 23.64 -6.99 2.66
N THR A 298 23.20 -7.93 1.80
CA THR A 298 23.50 -9.37 1.92
C THR A 298 24.98 -9.68 1.66
N ILE A 299 25.59 -9.02 0.67
CA ILE A 299 27.02 -9.15 0.36
C ILE A 299 27.86 -8.57 1.51
N GLN A 300 27.51 -7.38 2.02
CA GLN A 300 28.23 -6.72 3.10
C GLN A 300 28.14 -7.47 4.44
N SER A 301 27.04 -8.19 4.70
CA SER A 301 26.91 -9.05 5.89
C SER A 301 27.65 -10.39 5.77
N HIS A 302 28.00 -10.84 4.55
CA HIS A 302 28.67 -12.12 4.30
C HIS A 302 29.91 -11.99 3.38
N PRO A 303 30.86 -11.08 3.65
CA PRO A 303 31.88 -10.67 2.68
C PRO A 303 32.81 -11.82 2.27
N ALA A 304 33.18 -12.69 3.22
CA ALA A 304 34.04 -13.85 2.98
C ALA A 304 33.38 -14.92 2.08
N GLN A 305 32.04 -15.04 2.12
CA GLN A 305 31.28 -15.99 1.29
C GLN A 305 30.95 -15.38 -0.07
N ALA A 306 30.66 -14.08 -0.12
CA ALA A 306 30.35 -13.37 -1.34
C ALA A 306 31.56 -13.27 -2.29
N ALA A 307 32.78 -13.16 -1.73
CA ALA A 307 34.04 -13.17 -2.46
C ALA A 307 34.07 -12.20 -3.67
N LEU A 308 33.44 -11.02 -3.53
CA LEU A 308 33.32 -10.02 -4.60
C LEU A 308 34.69 -9.42 -5.00
N GLY A 309 35.65 -9.38 -4.06
CA GLY A 309 36.98 -8.80 -4.29
C GLY A 309 36.90 -7.32 -4.68
N GLY A 310 37.75 -6.90 -5.62
CA GLY A 310 37.73 -5.55 -6.20
C GLY A 310 36.81 -5.39 -7.42
N ALA A 311 35.91 -6.34 -7.70
CA ALA A 311 35.06 -6.28 -8.89
C ALA A 311 33.91 -5.26 -8.71
N VAL A 312 33.79 -4.33 -9.67
CA VAL A 312 32.78 -3.25 -9.65
C VAL A 312 31.53 -3.54 -10.48
N GLY A 313 31.55 -4.58 -11.32
CA GLY A 313 30.48 -4.87 -12.28
C GLY A 313 29.22 -5.47 -11.65
N ASN A 314 28.06 -5.13 -12.20
CA ASN A 314 26.75 -5.52 -11.67
C ASN A 314 26.51 -7.04 -11.70
N LEU A 315 26.93 -7.71 -12.76
CA LEU A 315 26.84 -9.17 -12.86
C LEU A 315 27.67 -9.84 -11.75
N GLN A 316 28.86 -9.32 -11.44
CA GLN A 316 29.71 -9.83 -10.35
C GLN A 316 29.07 -9.61 -8.97
N LYS A 317 28.32 -8.51 -8.76
CA LYS A 317 27.49 -8.35 -7.54
C LYS A 317 26.43 -9.46 -7.45
N VAL A 318 25.72 -9.75 -8.55
CA VAL A 318 24.70 -10.82 -8.59
C VAL A 318 25.33 -12.20 -8.35
N GLN A 319 26.47 -12.50 -8.95
CA GLN A 319 27.23 -13.74 -8.73
C GLN A 319 27.70 -13.87 -7.28
N ALA A 320 28.23 -12.79 -6.68
CA ALA A 320 28.63 -12.77 -5.27
C ALA A 320 27.45 -13.02 -4.33
N PHE A 321 26.27 -12.45 -4.62
CA PHE A 321 25.03 -12.77 -3.90
C PHE A 321 24.58 -14.22 -4.08
N LEU A 322 24.72 -14.79 -5.27
CA LEU A 322 24.44 -16.21 -5.51
C LEU A 322 25.38 -17.14 -4.74
N ARG A 323 26.66 -16.81 -4.58
CA ARG A 323 27.58 -17.56 -3.70
C ARG A 323 27.07 -17.63 -2.27
N VAL A 324 26.59 -16.51 -1.70
CA VAL A 324 26.01 -16.49 -0.35
C VAL A 324 24.74 -17.34 -0.27
N ARG A 325 23.83 -17.21 -1.25
CA ARG A 325 22.54 -17.93 -1.23
C ARG A 325 22.61 -19.42 -1.55
N LEU A 326 23.56 -19.83 -2.38
CA LEU A 326 23.68 -21.20 -2.90
C LEU A 326 24.88 -21.95 -2.32
N ARG A 327 25.56 -21.41 -1.31
CA ARG A 327 26.77 -21.98 -0.66
C ARG A 327 26.67 -23.49 -0.37
N ASP A 328 25.49 -23.95 0.06
CA ASP A 328 25.24 -25.32 0.51
C ASP A 328 24.88 -26.28 -0.65
N HIS A 329 24.77 -25.77 -1.88
CA HIS A 329 24.33 -26.55 -3.05
C HIS A 329 25.52 -27.18 -3.81
N GLY A 330 26.68 -26.54 -3.80
CA GLY A 330 27.89 -27.00 -4.50
C GLY A 330 28.63 -25.87 -5.21
N VAL A 331 29.50 -26.22 -6.16
CA VAL A 331 30.25 -25.25 -6.96
C VAL A 331 29.39 -24.72 -8.10
N LEU A 332 29.34 -23.40 -8.22
CA LEU A 332 28.55 -22.70 -9.23
C LEU A 332 29.29 -22.67 -10.58
N ASP A 333 28.54 -22.60 -11.68
CA ASP A 333 29.02 -22.51 -13.05
C ASP A 333 30.12 -21.47 -13.29
N PHE A 334 29.96 -20.26 -12.75
CA PHE A 334 30.94 -19.18 -12.87
C PHE A 334 32.17 -19.30 -11.93
N ASP A 335 32.17 -20.26 -11.00
CA ASP A 335 33.32 -20.60 -10.12
C ASP A 335 33.94 -21.96 -10.49
N ALA A 336 33.51 -22.55 -11.60
CA ALA A 336 34.00 -23.83 -12.11
C ALA A 336 35.34 -23.67 -12.84
N GLY A 337 36.15 -24.73 -12.81
CA GLY A 337 37.37 -24.85 -13.61
C GLY A 337 37.42 -26.23 -14.25
N ASP A 338 38.10 -26.34 -15.39
CA ASP A 338 37.96 -27.45 -16.35
C ASP A 338 38.29 -28.86 -15.82
N GLY A 339 38.91 -28.98 -14.64
CA GLY A 339 39.40 -30.26 -14.08
C GLY A 339 38.46 -31.02 -13.12
N ARG A 340 37.17 -30.67 -13.01
CA ARG A 340 36.28 -31.26 -11.98
C ARG A 340 35.51 -32.52 -12.45
N ARG A 341 35.35 -33.49 -11.53
CA ARG A 341 34.63 -34.76 -11.76
C ARG A 341 33.11 -34.68 -11.74
N GLN A 342 32.55 -33.61 -11.16
CA GLN A 342 31.11 -33.34 -11.16
C GLN A 342 30.86 -32.05 -11.95
N PRO A 343 29.80 -31.99 -12.79
CA PRO A 343 29.44 -30.75 -13.47
C PRO A 343 29.05 -29.69 -12.43
N PRO A 344 29.38 -28.41 -12.65
CA PRO A 344 28.96 -27.34 -11.77
C PRO A 344 27.45 -27.11 -11.88
N ILE A 345 26.89 -26.40 -10.90
CA ILE A 345 25.49 -25.98 -10.93
C ILE A 345 25.34 -24.86 -11.95
N ASP A 346 24.58 -25.11 -13.02
CA ASP A 346 24.10 -24.07 -13.93
C ASP A 346 23.22 -23.08 -13.16
N THR A 347 23.64 -21.81 -13.11
CA THR A 347 22.91 -20.72 -12.45
C THR A 347 22.32 -19.72 -13.45
N THR A 348 22.29 -20.05 -14.75
CA THR A 348 21.82 -19.15 -15.84
C THR A 348 20.49 -18.47 -15.49
N TRP A 349 19.47 -19.22 -15.08
CA TRP A 349 18.14 -18.68 -14.81
C TRP A 349 18.07 -17.83 -13.55
N GLN A 350 18.89 -18.15 -12.55
CA GLN A 350 19.07 -17.41 -11.31
C GLN A 350 19.77 -16.08 -11.59
N GLN A 351 20.85 -16.09 -12.38
CA GLN A 351 21.57 -14.90 -12.83
C GLN A 351 20.64 -13.96 -13.62
N ILE A 352 19.94 -14.47 -14.65
CA ILE A 352 18.96 -13.69 -15.43
C ILE A 352 17.87 -13.11 -14.52
N TYR A 353 17.28 -13.93 -13.64
CA TYR A 353 16.22 -13.48 -12.73
C TYR A 353 16.68 -12.36 -11.80
N PHE A 354 17.84 -12.50 -11.15
CA PHE A 354 18.31 -11.50 -10.20
C PHE A 354 18.84 -10.23 -10.87
N CYS A 355 19.40 -10.32 -12.08
CA CYS A 355 19.70 -9.13 -12.90
C CYS A 355 18.40 -8.40 -13.29
N LEU A 356 17.37 -9.13 -13.74
CA LEU A 356 16.06 -8.54 -14.04
C LEU A 356 15.40 -7.90 -12.80
N ARG A 357 15.48 -8.58 -11.65
CA ARG A 357 14.91 -8.16 -10.36
C ARG A 357 15.58 -6.91 -9.77
N THR A 358 16.78 -6.56 -10.21
CA THR A 358 17.55 -5.36 -9.80
C THR A 358 17.56 -4.25 -10.86
N GLY A 359 16.96 -4.47 -12.03
CA GLY A 359 17.01 -3.50 -13.13
C GLY A 359 18.30 -3.55 -13.97
N TYR A 360 19.20 -4.50 -13.72
CA TYR A 360 20.41 -4.79 -14.49
C TYR A 360 20.05 -5.49 -15.83
N TYR A 361 19.31 -4.78 -16.68
CA TYR A 361 18.68 -5.35 -17.87
C TYR A 361 19.69 -5.75 -18.94
N ASP A 362 20.81 -5.03 -19.08
CA ASP A 362 21.81 -5.33 -20.10
C ASP A 362 22.65 -6.55 -19.71
N GLU A 363 22.96 -6.71 -18.42
CA GLU A 363 23.56 -7.91 -17.84
C GLU A 363 22.62 -9.12 -17.99
N ALA A 364 21.32 -8.96 -17.71
CA ALA A 364 20.32 -10.00 -17.92
C ALA A 364 20.26 -10.47 -19.39
N ARG A 365 20.31 -9.51 -20.34
CA ARG A 365 20.36 -9.80 -21.78
C ARG A 365 21.65 -10.55 -22.16
N SER A 366 22.80 -10.10 -21.65
CA SER A 366 24.10 -10.70 -21.92
C SER A 366 24.16 -12.16 -21.48
N VAL A 367 23.76 -12.47 -20.24
CA VAL A 367 23.72 -13.85 -19.71
C VAL A 367 22.78 -14.75 -20.52
N ALA A 368 21.61 -14.24 -20.91
CA ALA A 368 20.66 -14.99 -21.73
C ALA A 368 21.21 -15.31 -23.13
N GLN A 369 21.95 -14.38 -23.74
CA GLN A 369 22.57 -14.56 -25.06
C GLN A 369 23.78 -15.49 -25.03
N SER A 370 24.61 -15.45 -23.98
CA SER A 370 25.78 -16.32 -23.85
C SER A 370 25.45 -17.77 -23.47
N SER A 371 24.29 -18.00 -22.82
CA SER A 371 23.94 -19.32 -22.30
C SER A 371 23.12 -20.15 -23.29
N ARG A 372 23.62 -21.37 -23.58
CA ARG A 372 22.93 -22.33 -24.47
C ARG A 372 21.54 -22.72 -23.99
N VAL A 373 21.30 -22.78 -22.68
CA VAL A 373 19.99 -23.16 -22.12
C VAL A 373 18.95 -22.03 -22.20
N ALA A 374 19.40 -20.78 -22.30
CA ALA A 374 18.53 -19.59 -22.37
C ALA A 374 18.44 -18.96 -23.78
N HIS A 375 19.15 -19.51 -24.78
CA HIS A 375 19.19 -18.97 -26.15
C HIS A 375 17.80 -18.70 -26.77
N GLN A 376 16.81 -19.58 -26.55
CA GLN A 376 15.44 -19.38 -27.03
C GLN A 376 14.67 -18.27 -26.28
N PHE A 377 15.03 -18.01 -25.03
CA PHE A 377 14.43 -16.97 -24.18
C PHE A 377 15.05 -15.60 -24.43
N ALA A 378 16.33 -15.55 -24.82
CA ALA A 378 17.08 -14.32 -25.08
C ALA A 378 16.38 -13.28 -25.98
N PRO A 379 15.79 -13.62 -27.16
CA PRO A 379 15.06 -12.64 -27.98
C PRO A 379 13.80 -12.12 -27.28
N GLN A 380 13.05 -12.99 -26.60
CA GLN A 380 11.84 -12.63 -25.87
C GLN A 380 12.15 -11.64 -24.73
N LEU A 381 13.23 -11.91 -23.98
CA LEU A 381 13.73 -11.02 -22.94
C LEU A 381 14.18 -9.67 -23.50
N ALA A 382 14.89 -9.67 -24.63
CA ALA A 382 15.35 -8.44 -25.26
C ALA A 382 14.19 -7.55 -25.71
N GLU A 383 13.12 -8.13 -26.26
CA GLU A 383 11.88 -7.43 -26.61
C GLU A 383 11.21 -6.80 -25.39
N TRP A 384 11.02 -7.57 -24.31
CA TRP A 384 10.43 -7.10 -23.04
C TRP A 384 11.23 -5.94 -22.42
N ILE A 385 12.57 -5.99 -22.49
CA ILE A 385 13.43 -4.90 -22.00
C ILE A 385 13.29 -3.65 -22.87
N ALA A 386 13.29 -3.80 -24.20
CA ALA A 386 13.24 -2.69 -25.15
C ALA A 386 11.92 -1.91 -25.04
N SER A 387 10.81 -2.62 -24.90
CA SER A 387 9.45 -2.05 -24.79
C SER A 387 9.11 -1.48 -23.41
N GLY A 388 9.90 -1.77 -22.37
CA GLY A 388 9.62 -1.38 -20.98
C GLY A 388 8.74 -2.36 -20.18
N GLY A 389 8.51 -3.57 -20.69
CA GLY A 389 7.75 -4.63 -20.03
C GLY A 389 6.56 -5.16 -20.83
N MET A 390 6.40 -4.69 -22.06
CA MET A 390 5.40 -5.18 -23.02
C MET A 390 6.04 -6.19 -23.98
N VAL A 391 5.24 -7.02 -24.63
CA VAL A 391 5.69 -7.90 -25.72
C VAL A 391 4.58 -8.02 -26.75
N SER A 392 4.96 -8.36 -27.98
CA SER A 392 4.05 -8.77 -29.03
C SER A 392 3.16 -9.95 -28.59
N PRO A 393 1.94 -10.09 -29.16
CA PRO A 393 1.07 -11.23 -28.88
C PRO A 393 1.73 -12.57 -29.19
N GLU A 394 2.59 -12.63 -30.22
CA GLU A 394 3.33 -13.82 -30.63
C GLU A 394 4.36 -14.24 -29.56
N THR A 395 5.19 -13.32 -29.08
CA THR A 395 6.13 -13.58 -27.98
C THR A 395 5.40 -13.96 -26.68
N ALA A 396 4.28 -13.30 -26.36
CA ALA A 396 3.46 -13.65 -25.21
C ALA A 396 2.88 -15.08 -25.30
N ALA A 397 2.35 -15.45 -26.47
CA ALA A 397 1.80 -16.79 -26.73
C ALA A 397 2.88 -17.87 -26.69
N SER A 398 4.05 -17.64 -27.30
CA SER A 398 5.19 -18.55 -27.24
C SER A 398 5.70 -18.76 -25.82
N ALA A 399 5.85 -17.69 -25.03
CA ALA A 399 6.24 -17.81 -23.63
C ALA A 399 5.16 -18.51 -22.78
N SER A 400 3.87 -18.30 -23.10
CA SER A 400 2.75 -19.01 -22.50
C SER A 400 2.82 -20.52 -22.77
N GLU A 401 3.13 -20.94 -24.00
CA GLU A 401 3.27 -22.36 -24.34
C GLU A 401 4.42 -23.03 -23.56
N GLU A 402 5.57 -22.35 -23.41
CA GLU A 402 6.68 -22.86 -22.60
C GLU A 402 6.36 -22.93 -21.10
N CYS A 403 5.63 -21.95 -20.55
CA CYS A 403 5.08 -22.06 -19.19
C CYS A 403 4.22 -23.32 -19.02
N GLU A 404 3.35 -23.64 -19.99
CA GLU A 404 2.54 -24.86 -19.94
C GLU A 404 3.39 -26.13 -20.06
N LYS A 405 4.39 -26.17 -20.96
CA LYS A 405 5.30 -27.31 -21.09
C LYS A 405 6.05 -27.57 -19.78
N ILE A 406 6.62 -26.53 -19.17
CA ILE A 406 7.33 -26.62 -17.88
C ILE A 406 6.40 -27.17 -16.78
N LEU A 407 5.17 -26.64 -16.67
CA LEU A 407 4.17 -27.09 -15.69
C LEU A 407 3.70 -28.54 -15.94
N ARG A 408 3.52 -28.96 -17.20
CA ARG A 408 3.11 -30.34 -17.56
C ARG A 408 4.21 -31.38 -17.33
N LEU A 409 5.47 -30.99 -17.44
CA LEU A 409 6.63 -31.81 -17.08
C LEU A 409 6.84 -31.86 -15.55
N GLY A 410 6.20 -30.94 -14.83
CA GLY A 410 6.63 -30.44 -13.54
C GLY A 410 6.08 -31.09 -12.28
N ASP A 411 5.58 -32.32 -12.34
CA ASP A 411 5.36 -33.13 -11.13
C ASP A 411 5.39 -34.64 -11.45
N ARG A 412 6.59 -35.20 -11.62
CA ARG A 412 6.81 -36.64 -11.78
C ARG A 412 7.75 -37.12 -10.69
N ALA A 413 7.25 -38.01 -9.82
CA ALA A 413 8.02 -38.60 -8.74
C ALA A 413 9.39 -39.13 -9.24
N GLY A 414 10.47 -38.72 -8.55
CA GLY A 414 11.83 -39.14 -8.87
C GLY A 414 12.60 -38.28 -9.88
N ARG A 415 12.06 -37.16 -10.38
CA ARG A 415 12.84 -36.14 -11.12
C ARG A 415 13.12 -34.91 -10.25
N PRO A 416 14.27 -34.23 -10.42
CA PRO A 416 14.42 -32.88 -9.89
C PRO A 416 13.30 -32.00 -10.48
N GLY A 417 12.69 -31.17 -9.63
CA GLY A 417 11.65 -30.24 -10.05
C GLY A 417 12.17 -29.26 -11.10
N TYR A 418 11.26 -28.66 -11.88
CA TYR A 418 11.63 -27.63 -12.84
C TYR A 418 12.31 -26.43 -12.17
N ASP A 419 13.16 -25.73 -12.91
CA ASP A 419 13.75 -24.48 -12.44
C ASP A 419 12.64 -23.43 -12.22
N ARG A 420 12.44 -23.05 -10.97
CA ARG A 420 11.43 -22.06 -10.55
C ARG A 420 11.73 -20.66 -11.09
N LYS A 421 12.99 -20.30 -11.29
CA LYS A 421 13.40 -19.01 -11.89
C LYS A 421 13.14 -19.01 -13.38
N LYS A 422 13.40 -20.11 -14.10
CA LYS A 422 12.95 -20.27 -15.49
C LYS A 422 11.44 -20.05 -15.61
N LEU A 423 10.64 -20.73 -14.79
CA LEU A 423 9.18 -20.61 -14.86
C LEU A 423 8.68 -19.19 -14.54
N LEU A 424 9.24 -18.53 -13.53
CA LEU A 424 8.94 -17.12 -13.22
C LEU A 424 9.24 -16.18 -14.39
N LEU A 425 10.39 -16.37 -15.04
CA LEU A 425 10.83 -15.56 -16.18
C LEU A 425 9.90 -15.71 -17.39
N TYR A 426 9.54 -16.93 -17.76
CA TYR A 426 8.54 -17.16 -18.81
C TYR A 426 7.15 -16.61 -18.45
N ALA A 427 6.74 -16.65 -17.18
CA ALA A 427 5.46 -16.08 -16.74
C ALA A 427 5.45 -14.53 -16.71
N ILE A 428 6.60 -13.90 -16.47
CA ILE A 428 6.77 -12.46 -16.64
C ILE A 428 6.62 -12.07 -18.12
N ILE A 429 7.18 -12.85 -19.05
CA ILE A 429 7.06 -12.58 -20.50
C ILE A 429 5.67 -12.91 -21.03
N SER A 430 5.06 -14.04 -20.65
CA SER A 430 3.73 -14.42 -21.12
C SER A 430 2.66 -13.41 -20.67
N GLY A 431 2.78 -12.89 -19.45
CA GLY A 431 1.78 -11.98 -18.87
C GLY A 431 0.39 -12.60 -18.78
N CYS A 432 0.25 -13.93 -18.91
CA CYS A 432 -1.04 -14.61 -18.98
C CYS A 432 -1.65 -14.77 -17.58
N ARG A 433 -2.83 -14.17 -17.37
CA ARG A 433 -3.54 -14.16 -16.08
C ARG A 433 -3.71 -15.56 -15.51
N ARG A 434 -4.19 -16.52 -16.32
CA ARG A 434 -4.40 -17.91 -15.92
C ARG A 434 -3.13 -18.58 -15.40
N GLN A 435 -1.98 -18.28 -15.99
CA GLN A 435 -0.69 -18.83 -15.56
C GLN A 435 -0.20 -18.19 -14.26
N ILE A 436 -0.30 -16.87 -14.17
CA ILE A 436 0.09 -16.09 -12.99
C ILE A 436 -0.74 -16.51 -11.77
N ASP A 437 -2.06 -16.61 -11.91
CA ASP A 437 -2.94 -16.99 -10.81
C ASP A 437 -2.75 -18.48 -10.42
N ARG A 438 -2.48 -19.36 -11.39
CA ARG A 438 -2.08 -20.75 -11.11
C ARG A 438 -0.76 -20.83 -10.35
N LEU A 439 0.28 -20.08 -10.74
CA LEU A 439 1.58 -20.09 -10.07
C LEU A 439 1.47 -19.68 -8.60
N ILE A 440 0.67 -18.67 -8.30
CA ILE A 440 0.46 -18.18 -6.94
C ILE A 440 -0.33 -19.18 -6.10
N LYS A 441 -1.28 -19.91 -6.71
CA LYS A 441 -2.04 -20.97 -6.05
C LYS A 441 -1.19 -22.22 -5.79
N ASP A 442 -0.46 -22.69 -6.79
CA ASP A 442 0.30 -23.94 -6.75
C ASP A 442 1.59 -23.80 -5.93
N LEU A 443 2.15 -22.58 -5.82
CA LEU A 443 3.38 -22.28 -5.07
C LEU A 443 3.17 -21.10 -4.09
N PRO A 444 2.42 -21.27 -2.99
CA PRO A 444 2.11 -20.18 -2.05
C PRO A 444 3.36 -19.60 -1.34
N THR A 445 4.46 -20.36 -1.26
CA THR A 445 5.76 -19.93 -0.69
C THR A 445 6.76 -19.45 -1.75
N LEU A 446 6.30 -19.11 -2.96
CA LEU A 446 7.16 -18.63 -4.06
C LEU A 446 7.81 -17.26 -3.78
N PHE A 447 7.13 -16.42 -2.98
CA PHE A 447 7.57 -15.08 -2.61
C PHE A 447 7.59 -14.95 -1.08
N ASN A 448 8.74 -14.60 -0.52
CA ASN A 448 8.92 -14.42 0.93
C ASN A 448 8.63 -12.97 1.39
N THR A 449 8.50 -12.03 0.45
CA THR A 449 8.26 -10.60 0.72
C THR A 449 7.12 -10.09 -0.14
N ILE A 450 6.42 -9.06 0.35
CA ILE A 450 5.38 -8.37 -0.42
C ILE A 450 5.99 -7.62 -1.62
N GLU A 451 7.21 -7.11 -1.47
CA GLU A 451 7.96 -6.47 -2.56
C GLU A 451 8.26 -7.41 -3.74
N ASP A 452 8.67 -8.65 -3.48
CA ASP A 452 8.97 -9.62 -4.55
C ASP A 452 7.68 -10.10 -5.24
N PHE A 453 6.59 -10.27 -4.48
CA PHE A 453 5.26 -10.56 -5.01
C PHE A 453 4.74 -9.42 -5.91
N LEU A 454 4.81 -8.17 -5.43
CA LEU A 454 4.37 -7.00 -6.20
C LEU A 454 5.26 -6.75 -7.42
N TRP A 455 6.58 -6.92 -7.32
CA TRP A 455 7.48 -6.78 -8.47
C TRP A 455 7.15 -7.80 -9.56
N PHE A 456 6.90 -9.07 -9.18
CA PHE A 456 6.47 -10.10 -10.13
C PHE A 456 5.14 -9.72 -10.79
N LYS A 457 4.10 -9.41 -9.99
CA LYS A 457 2.79 -9.03 -10.52
C LYS A 457 2.87 -7.83 -11.48
N LEU A 458 3.58 -6.76 -11.09
CA LEU A 458 3.75 -5.55 -11.92
C LEU A 458 4.59 -5.81 -13.19
N SER A 459 5.57 -6.72 -13.14
CA SER A 459 6.35 -7.14 -14.31
C SER A 459 5.52 -7.95 -15.33
N SER A 460 4.50 -8.65 -14.84
CA SER A 460 3.52 -9.38 -15.64
C SER A 460 2.33 -8.55 -16.14
N VAL A 461 2.13 -7.30 -15.66
CA VAL A 461 1.03 -6.43 -16.13
C VAL A 461 1.18 -6.15 -17.63
N ARG A 462 0.05 -6.13 -18.34
CA ARG A 462 -0.06 -5.66 -19.72
C ARG A 462 -1.08 -4.53 -19.81
N ASP A 463 -0.78 -3.57 -20.67
CA ASP A 463 -1.69 -2.50 -21.02
C ASP A 463 -2.63 -2.96 -22.14
N CYS A 464 -3.91 -3.12 -21.83
CA CYS A 464 -4.96 -3.40 -22.81
C CYS A 464 -5.75 -2.12 -23.06
N PRO A 465 -5.79 -1.59 -24.30
CA PRO A 465 -6.64 -0.46 -24.63
C PRO A 465 -8.11 -0.82 -24.36
N SER A 466 -8.79 -0.02 -23.54
CA SER A 466 -10.24 -0.13 -23.33
C SER A 466 -11.00 0.17 -24.63
N GLY A 467 -11.14 -0.85 -25.47
CA GLY A 467 -11.74 -0.73 -26.81
C GLY A 467 -11.47 -1.95 -27.71
N SER A 468 -10.34 -2.66 -27.56
CA SER A 468 -9.98 -3.80 -28.43
C SER A 468 -10.61 -5.14 -28.01
N SER A 469 -11.84 -5.13 -27.48
CA SER A 469 -12.57 -6.33 -27.03
C SER A 469 -13.17 -7.16 -28.19
N SER A 470 -12.49 -7.20 -29.35
CA SER A 470 -12.96 -7.82 -30.59
C SER A 470 -11.92 -8.70 -31.29
N VAL A 471 -10.82 -9.05 -30.60
CA VAL A 471 -10.08 -10.27 -30.93
C VAL A 471 -10.58 -11.36 -29.99
N VAL A 472 -11.09 -12.46 -30.56
CA VAL A 472 -11.42 -13.68 -29.82
C VAL A 472 -10.12 -14.34 -29.39
N LEU A 473 -9.45 -13.77 -28.38
CA LEU A 473 -8.37 -14.44 -27.67
C LEU A 473 -8.98 -15.70 -27.05
N SER A 474 -8.40 -16.86 -27.35
CA SER A 474 -8.78 -18.09 -26.65
C SER A 474 -8.67 -17.86 -25.15
N GLU A 475 -9.66 -18.32 -24.38
CA GLU A 475 -9.88 -17.98 -22.97
C GLU A 475 -8.66 -18.24 -22.06
N GLY A 476 -7.73 -19.10 -22.51
CA GLY A 476 -6.45 -19.37 -21.86
C GLY A 476 -5.31 -18.35 -22.09
N LEU A 477 -5.50 -17.28 -22.88
CA LEU A 477 -4.49 -16.26 -23.22
C LEU A 477 -4.84 -14.83 -22.75
N VAL A 478 -5.85 -14.68 -21.88
CA VAL A 478 -6.21 -13.36 -21.32
C VAL A 478 -5.01 -12.73 -20.58
N PRO A 479 -4.56 -11.53 -20.97
CA PRO A 479 -3.43 -10.87 -20.33
C PRO A 479 -3.80 -10.37 -18.92
N TYR A 480 -2.81 -10.32 -18.04
CA TYR A 480 -2.97 -9.84 -16.67
C TYR A 480 -2.98 -8.31 -16.63
N SER A 481 -4.10 -7.73 -16.20
CA SER A 481 -4.25 -6.28 -16.10
C SER A 481 -3.79 -5.73 -14.75
N LEU A 482 -3.54 -4.42 -14.68
CA LEU A 482 -3.37 -3.75 -13.39
C LEU A 482 -4.63 -3.85 -12.51
N ASP A 483 -5.79 -3.92 -13.15
CA ASP A 483 -7.09 -3.93 -12.46
C ASP A 483 -7.30 -5.29 -11.76
N ASP A 484 -6.76 -6.38 -12.33
CA ASP A 484 -6.67 -7.70 -11.67
C ASP A 484 -5.74 -7.69 -10.44
N LEU A 485 -4.69 -6.87 -10.44
CA LEU A 485 -3.81 -6.69 -9.28
C LEU A 485 -4.52 -5.91 -8.17
N GLN A 486 -5.16 -4.80 -8.52
CA GLN A 486 -5.95 -4.02 -7.57
C GLN A 486 -7.11 -4.84 -6.99
N ALA A 487 -7.84 -5.58 -7.82
CA ALA A 487 -8.93 -6.47 -7.40
C ALA A 487 -8.46 -7.67 -6.56
N TYR A 488 -7.19 -8.08 -6.66
CA TYR A 488 -6.59 -9.06 -5.75
C TYR A 488 -6.25 -8.43 -4.39
N LEU A 489 -5.53 -7.31 -4.39
CA LEU A 489 -5.05 -6.64 -3.16
C LEU A 489 -6.19 -6.09 -2.30
N ASN A 490 -7.26 -5.58 -2.92
CA ASN A 490 -8.43 -5.03 -2.23
C ASN A 490 -9.31 -6.06 -1.51
N ARG A 491 -9.04 -7.37 -1.68
CA ARG A 491 -9.70 -8.43 -0.89
C ARG A 491 -9.26 -8.43 0.57
N PHE A 492 -8.08 -7.87 0.85
CA PHE A 492 -7.48 -7.83 2.17
C PHE A 492 -7.67 -6.45 2.81
N GLN A 493 -8.16 -6.42 4.05
CA GLN A 493 -8.34 -5.19 4.81
C GLN A 493 -6.98 -4.54 5.18
N PRO A 494 -6.92 -3.22 5.48
CA PRO A 494 -5.67 -2.54 5.85
C PRO A 494 -4.89 -3.21 7.00
N MET A 495 -5.61 -3.81 7.96
CA MET A 495 -5.04 -4.50 9.12
C MET A 495 -4.16 -5.71 8.74
N HIS A 496 -4.46 -6.39 7.62
CA HIS A 496 -3.66 -7.50 7.09
C HIS A 496 -2.23 -7.06 6.75
N TYR A 497 -2.06 -5.85 6.22
CA TYR A 497 -0.77 -5.32 5.79
C TYR A 497 0.00 -4.65 6.93
N THR A 498 -0.70 -3.94 7.82
CA THR A 498 -0.07 -3.09 8.86
C THR A 498 0.36 -3.84 10.13
N LYS A 499 0.27 -5.18 10.14
CA LYS A 499 0.56 -6.02 11.33
C LYS A 499 -0.23 -5.55 12.56
N ASN A 500 -1.54 -5.36 12.38
CA ASN A 500 -2.45 -4.74 13.37
C ASN A 500 -2.01 -3.33 13.80
N GLY A 501 -1.67 -2.47 12.84
CA GLY A 501 -1.31 -1.06 13.08
C GLY A 501 0.13 -0.78 13.54
N LYS A 502 0.97 -1.81 13.75
CA LYS A 502 2.38 -1.63 14.14
C LYS A 502 3.26 -1.04 13.02
N ASP A 503 2.88 -1.27 11.77
CA ASP A 503 3.64 -0.83 10.58
C ASP A 503 2.67 -0.13 9.61
N PRO A 504 2.18 1.08 9.96
CA PRO A 504 1.06 1.71 9.26
C PRO A 504 1.37 2.08 7.81
N LEU A 505 2.64 2.40 7.53
CA LEU A 505 3.10 2.81 6.20
C LEU A 505 3.09 1.67 5.16
N VAL A 506 2.98 0.41 5.56
CA VAL A 506 2.93 -0.74 4.63
C VAL A 506 1.70 -0.68 3.73
N TYR A 507 0.53 -0.33 4.27
CA TYR A 507 -0.71 -0.28 3.47
C TYR A 507 -0.72 0.82 2.39
N PRO A 508 -0.43 2.12 2.69
CA PRO A 508 -0.34 3.14 1.66
C PRO A 508 0.82 2.87 0.69
N TYR A 509 1.91 2.24 1.12
CA TYR A 509 2.99 1.80 0.23
C TYR A 509 2.51 0.73 -0.77
N VAL A 510 1.76 -0.29 -0.34
CA VAL A 510 1.13 -1.28 -1.24
C VAL A 510 0.16 -0.60 -2.22
N LEU A 511 -0.66 0.35 -1.75
CA LEU A 511 -1.59 1.12 -2.59
C LEU A 511 -0.86 2.01 -3.62
N LEU A 512 0.26 2.63 -3.26
CA LEU A 512 1.07 3.40 -4.22
C LEU A 512 1.72 2.50 -5.28
N LEU A 513 2.22 1.32 -4.88
CA LEU A 513 2.77 0.32 -5.81
C LEU A 513 1.73 -0.25 -6.77
N SER A 514 0.47 -0.41 -6.33
CA SER A 514 -0.64 -0.84 -7.20
C SER A 514 -1.31 0.32 -7.97
N ILE A 515 -0.74 1.53 -7.89
CA ILE A 515 -1.22 2.77 -8.54
C ILE A 515 -2.63 3.20 -8.05
N GLN A 516 -3.02 2.78 -6.84
CA GLN A 516 -4.22 3.21 -6.13
C GLN A 516 -3.95 4.53 -5.36
N LEU A 517 -3.57 5.56 -6.11
CA LEU A 517 -3.01 6.81 -5.59
C LEU A 517 -3.95 7.57 -4.64
N LEU A 518 -5.22 7.75 -5.02
CA LEU A 518 -6.21 8.46 -4.18
C LEU A 518 -6.46 7.72 -2.84
N PRO A 519 -6.75 6.40 -2.80
CA PRO A 519 -6.80 5.64 -1.56
C PRO A 519 -5.54 5.77 -0.69
N ALA A 520 -4.34 5.77 -1.29
CA ALA A 520 -3.09 5.90 -0.53
C ALA A 520 -2.97 7.27 0.17
N VAL A 521 -3.23 8.37 -0.55
CA VAL A 521 -3.23 9.73 0.00
C VAL A 521 -4.29 9.88 1.09
N GLN A 522 -5.50 9.33 0.87
CA GLN A 522 -6.58 9.36 1.87
C GLN A 522 -6.26 8.56 3.14
N TYR A 523 -5.48 7.48 3.03
CA TYR A 523 -5.04 6.72 4.19
C TYR A 523 -4.04 7.54 5.02
N LEU A 524 -2.98 8.06 4.37
CA LEU A 524 -1.97 8.89 5.02
C LEU A 524 -2.55 10.18 5.64
N SER A 525 -3.59 10.78 5.04
CA SER A 525 -4.21 12.00 5.55
C SER A 525 -5.06 11.80 6.81
N LYS A 526 -5.55 10.59 7.07
CA LYS A 526 -6.33 10.24 8.27
C LYS A 526 -5.47 9.96 9.50
N GLU A 527 -4.19 9.65 9.30
CA GLU A 527 -3.30 9.24 10.38
C GLU A 527 -2.68 10.45 11.09
N MET A 528 -3.42 11.02 12.04
CA MET A 528 -3.00 12.15 12.88
C MET A 528 -2.08 11.70 14.04
N GLY A 529 -0.99 10.99 13.72
CA GLY A 529 0.06 10.63 14.67
C GLY A 529 1.15 11.70 14.80
N GLU A 530 2.01 11.59 15.82
CA GLU A 530 3.15 12.50 16.05
C GLU A 530 4.14 12.56 14.87
N GLU A 531 4.20 11.51 14.06
CA GLU A 531 5.03 11.45 12.85
C GLU A 531 4.52 12.34 11.70
N GLY A 532 3.30 12.88 11.76
CA GLY A 532 2.83 13.90 10.83
C GLY A 532 2.66 13.46 9.38
N TYR A 533 2.25 12.21 9.12
CA TYR A 533 2.05 11.69 7.76
C TYR A 533 0.98 12.45 6.96
N ASN A 534 0.05 13.13 7.65
CA ASN A 534 -0.93 14.01 7.04
C ASN A 534 -0.28 15.18 6.26
N ILE A 535 0.88 15.67 6.70
CA ILE A 535 1.67 16.66 5.97
C ILE A 535 2.28 16.04 4.71
N ASP A 536 2.85 14.84 4.82
CA ASP A 536 3.37 14.12 3.65
C ASP A 536 2.27 13.88 2.61
N ALA A 537 1.07 13.46 3.05
CA ALA A 537 -0.09 13.20 2.19
C ALA A 537 -0.46 14.40 1.30
N VAL A 538 -0.45 15.63 1.84
CA VAL A 538 -0.71 16.85 1.06
C VAL A 538 0.37 17.08 0.00
N HIS A 539 1.63 16.93 0.37
CA HIS A 539 2.72 17.26 -0.56
C HIS A 539 2.89 16.18 -1.64
N ILE A 540 2.60 14.90 -1.31
CA ILE A 540 2.41 13.82 -2.29
C ILE A 540 1.26 14.17 -3.25
N ALA A 541 0.12 14.65 -2.75
CA ALA A 541 -1.00 15.08 -3.60
C ALA A 541 -0.61 16.25 -4.53
N VAL A 542 0.17 17.22 -4.05
CA VAL A 542 0.71 18.33 -4.88
C VAL A 542 1.59 17.80 -6.01
N VAL A 543 2.50 16.86 -5.72
CA VAL A 543 3.38 16.23 -6.72
C VAL A 543 2.58 15.48 -7.80
N LEU A 544 1.60 14.66 -7.38
CA LEU A 544 0.77 13.88 -8.30
C LEU A 544 -0.17 14.77 -9.14
N ALA A 545 -0.62 15.89 -8.58
CA ALA A 545 -1.41 16.90 -9.29
C ALA A 545 -0.59 17.67 -10.33
N ASP A 546 0.65 18.07 -9.99
CA ASP A 546 1.58 18.76 -10.91
C ASP A 546 1.85 17.94 -12.19
N HIS A 547 1.94 16.61 -12.04
CA HIS A 547 2.18 15.68 -13.15
C HIS A 547 0.89 15.16 -13.82
N GLY A 548 -0.29 15.71 -13.46
CA GLY A 548 -1.58 15.38 -14.09
C GLY A 548 -2.05 13.94 -13.86
N VAL A 549 -1.45 13.20 -12.93
CA VAL A 549 -1.70 11.78 -12.70
C VAL A 549 -3.11 11.53 -12.11
N LEU A 550 -3.68 12.54 -11.46
CA LEU A 550 -4.94 12.45 -10.72
C LEU A 550 -6.21 12.61 -11.60
N SER A 551 -6.06 12.89 -12.90
CA SER A 551 -7.18 13.28 -13.77
C SER A 551 -7.90 12.13 -14.49
N GLU A 552 -7.35 10.91 -14.49
CA GLU A 552 -7.94 9.77 -15.20
C GLU A 552 -8.95 9.00 -14.33
N GLY A 553 -10.20 9.44 -14.38
CA GLY A 553 -11.31 8.72 -13.76
C GLY A 553 -12.66 9.31 -14.11
N ALA A 554 -13.30 8.78 -15.15
CA ALA A 554 -14.70 9.09 -15.49
C ALA A 554 -15.60 8.99 -14.24
N GLY A 555 -16.47 10.00 -14.05
CA GLY A 555 -17.15 10.25 -12.76
C GLY A 555 -16.59 11.48 -12.02
N THR A 556 -16.47 12.60 -12.74
CA THR A 556 -15.67 13.79 -12.37
C THR A 556 -16.32 14.79 -11.42
N ASN A 557 -17.47 14.49 -10.80
CA ASN A 557 -18.11 15.43 -9.85
C ASN A 557 -17.95 15.03 -8.37
N HIS A 558 -18.02 13.73 -8.03
CA HIS A 558 -17.88 13.29 -6.63
C HIS A 558 -16.42 13.12 -6.16
N LYS A 559 -15.50 12.74 -7.06
CA LYS A 559 -14.09 12.50 -6.70
C LYS A 559 -13.34 13.79 -6.33
N TRP A 560 -13.59 14.88 -7.03
CA TRP A 560 -12.96 16.18 -6.74
C TRP A 560 -13.44 16.78 -5.41
N VAL A 561 -14.69 16.51 -5.00
CA VAL A 561 -15.20 16.88 -3.67
C VAL A 561 -14.46 16.12 -2.56
N LEU A 562 -14.17 14.82 -2.74
CA LEU A 562 -13.30 14.08 -1.81
C LEU A 562 -11.85 14.59 -1.79
N TRP A 563 -11.29 15.03 -2.93
CA TRP A 563 -9.97 15.67 -2.97
C TRP A 563 -9.95 17.00 -2.21
N MET A 564 -10.97 17.85 -2.40
CA MET A 564 -11.15 19.04 -1.59
C MET A 564 -11.26 18.69 -0.12
N HIS A 565 -11.92 17.59 0.27
CA HIS A 565 -12.00 17.19 1.67
C HIS A 565 -10.66 16.71 2.25
N ALA A 566 -9.91 15.88 1.52
CA ALA A 566 -8.59 15.40 1.93
C ALA A 566 -7.53 16.52 1.99
N LEU A 567 -7.67 17.55 1.16
CA LEU A 567 -6.78 18.71 1.14
C LEU A 567 -7.22 19.81 2.10
N LYS A 568 -8.51 20.10 2.30
CA LYS A 568 -9.01 21.24 3.10
C LYS A 568 -8.39 21.34 4.48
N LEU A 569 -8.49 20.28 5.30
CA LEU A 569 -7.99 20.28 6.68
C LEU A 569 -6.48 20.55 6.77
N PRO A 570 -5.60 19.79 6.08
CA PRO A 570 -4.16 20.03 6.15
C PRO A 570 -3.68 21.21 5.28
N VAL A 571 -4.40 21.66 4.25
CA VAL A 571 -4.13 22.93 3.55
C VAL A 571 -4.50 24.13 4.42
N LEU A 572 -5.60 24.08 5.19
CA LEU A 572 -5.88 25.07 6.24
C LEU A 572 -4.77 25.08 7.30
N TYR A 573 -4.23 23.92 7.67
CA TYR A 573 -3.10 23.81 8.60
C TYR A 573 -1.82 24.43 8.02
N VAL A 574 -1.45 24.09 6.78
CA VAL A 574 -0.29 24.65 6.06
C VAL A 574 -0.45 26.16 5.79
N ILE A 575 -1.66 26.64 5.50
CA ILE A 575 -1.95 28.08 5.35
C ILE A 575 -1.80 28.79 6.71
N ARG A 576 -2.38 28.26 7.80
CA ARG A 576 -2.17 28.83 9.16
C ARG A 576 -0.69 28.84 9.55
N PHE A 577 0.05 27.76 9.28
CA PHE A 577 1.47 27.66 9.62
C PHE A 577 2.35 28.61 8.80
N ASN A 578 2.10 28.71 7.48
CA ASN A 578 2.83 29.65 6.63
C ASN A 578 2.50 31.11 6.96
N LEU A 579 1.27 31.41 7.41
CA LEU A 579 0.92 32.74 7.90
C LEU A 579 1.64 33.08 9.23
N LEU A 580 1.75 32.13 10.16
CA LEU A 580 2.49 32.32 11.42
C LEU A 580 4.01 32.46 11.20
N ALA A 581 4.59 31.63 10.34
CA ALA A 581 6.02 31.70 10.00
C ALA A 581 6.36 33.00 9.25
N SER A 582 5.49 33.43 8.31
CA SER A 582 5.62 34.73 7.62
C SER A 582 5.52 35.92 8.58
N TRP A 583 4.61 35.85 9.57
CA TRP A 583 4.47 36.89 10.59
C TRP A 583 5.71 37.07 11.47
N GLN A 584 6.48 36.02 11.73
CA GLN A 584 7.74 36.12 12.49
C GLN A 584 8.94 36.59 11.65
N SER A 585 8.88 36.47 10.31
CA SER A 585 10.02 36.80 9.42
C SER A 585 9.87 38.09 8.62
N SER A 586 8.66 38.66 8.50
CA SER A 586 8.36 39.71 7.51
C SER A 586 7.71 40.97 8.09
N THR A 587 8.46 41.76 8.87
CA THR A 587 8.18 43.21 9.02
C THR A 587 8.59 44.03 7.78
N SER A 588 9.13 43.39 6.74
CA SER A 588 9.48 44.02 5.47
C SER A 588 9.42 43.01 4.32
N ILE A 589 8.36 43.11 3.51
CA ILE A 589 8.19 42.80 2.07
C ILE A 589 6.68 42.69 1.86
N GLY A 590 6.05 43.82 1.55
CA GLY A 590 4.66 43.86 1.14
C GLY A 590 4.50 43.58 -0.35
N ILE A 591 3.32 43.11 -0.73
CA ILE A 591 2.76 43.14 -2.10
C ILE A 591 3.47 42.19 -3.09
N LEU A 592 2.83 41.05 -3.41
CA LEU A 592 2.74 40.43 -4.77
C LEU A 592 2.16 38.99 -4.82
N CYS A 593 1.80 38.37 -3.69
CA CYS A 593 1.56 36.90 -3.66
C CYS A 593 0.15 36.40 -4.11
N THR A 594 -0.76 37.25 -4.61
CA THR A 594 -2.21 36.89 -4.71
C THR A 594 -2.79 36.63 -6.10
N SER A 595 -2.10 36.93 -7.22
CA SER A 595 -2.69 36.76 -8.56
C SER A 595 -2.39 35.41 -9.24
N SER A 596 -1.16 34.90 -9.12
CA SER A 596 -0.71 33.76 -9.95
C SER A 596 -1.22 32.40 -9.45
N CYS A 597 -1.28 32.19 -8.13
CA CYS A 597 -1.68 30.89 -7.55
C CYS A 597 -3.15 30.53 -7.85
N CYS A 598 -4.04 31.52 -7.96
CA CYS A 598 -5.44 31.29 -8.35
C CYS A 598 -5.63 31.10 -9.87
N ASN A 599 -4.73 31.62 -10.71
CA ASN A 599 -4.88 31.55 -12.16
C ASN A 599 -4.53 30.18 -12.75
N GLY A 600 -3.64 29.42 -12.09
CA GLY A 600 -3.42 28.00 -12.42
C GLY A 600 -4.69 27.16 -12.23
N TRP A 601 -5.46 27.42 -11.15
CA TRP A 601 -6.71 26.74 -10.86
C TRP A 601 -7.87 27.20 -11.77
N ARG A 602 -7.89 28.47 -12.21
CA ARG A 602 -8.86 28.94 -13.22
C ARG A 602 -8.69 28.24 -14.57
N ARG A 603 -7.47 27.99 -15.04
CA ARG A 603 -7.25 27.45 -16.39
C ARG A 603 -7.72 25.99 -16.56
N ALA A 604 -7.94 25.27 -15.46
CA ALA A 604 -8.58 23.94 -15.47
C ALA A 604 -10.12 23.98 -15.33
N ILE A 605 -10.73 25.16 -15.15
CA ILE A 605 -12.17 25.35 -14.87
C ILE A 605 -12.85 26.23 -15.94
N VAL A 606 -12.10 26.98 -16.75
CA VAL A 606 -12.65 27.99 -17.68
C VAL A 606 -13.07 27.44 -19.06
N ASP A 607 -12.58 26.27 -19.49
CA ASP A 607 -13.01 25.65 -20.76
C ASP A 607 -14.32 24.84 -20.63
N TRP A 608 -15.30 25.40 -19.92
CA TRP A 608 -16.69 24.96 -19.98
C TRP A 608 -17.50 25.98 -20.79
N PRO A 609 -17.95 25.65 -22.02
CA PRO A 609 -18.78 26.57 -22.79
C PRO A 609 -20.13 26.74 -22.09
N GLY A 610 -20.41 27.98 -21.67
CA GLY A 610 -21.69 28.33 -21.07
C GLY A 610 -22.80 28.38 -22.12
N GLN A 611 -23.80 27.51 -21.94
CA GLN A 611 -25.22 27.66 -22.29
C GLN A 611 -25.57 28.50 -23.54
N GLN A 612 -26.03 27.80 -24.58
CA GLN A 612 -27.47 27.81 -24.89
C GLN A 612 -28.04 26.42 -24.64
#